data_AF-A0A2V7ZFL9-F1
#
_entry.id   AF-A0A2V7ZFL9-F1
#
_cell.length_a   1.000
_cell.length_b   1.000
_cell.length_c   1.000
_cell.angle_alpha   90.00
_cell.angle_beta   90.00
_cell.angle_gamma   90.00
#
_symmetry.space_group_name_H-M   'P 1'
#
loop_
_entity.id
_entity.type
_entity.pdbx_description
1 polymer ?
#
loop_
_entity_poly.entity_id
_entity_poly.type
_entity_poly.pdbx_seq_one_letter_code
_entity_poly.pdbx_strand_id
1 'polypeptide(L)'
;MQRQLDRRSGNLIYAPPSPRYAEPMRIVLLTAALVAGLVCHAAERAWQTGTWGDVSTRRQMIDFGPGSSTFGPPRPGVEMRALADVSVYVIETDTLRIEMRDTVAVGRRSIDVSAGAPVTFALEKNSVYVRDEAGVEHKLRVTKKTVKTPARAEPYAALGGGHLLREVSRDGRYIVLEDGSRWEVHPRDWYQTVSWEPSANVTVRTARGDGGFDYELVNTTSDEGALAKYAPKK
;
A
#
# COMPACT_ATOMS: atom_id res chain seq x y z
N MET A 1 9.48 -74.68 -46.70
CA MET A 1 9.73 -74.32 -48.11
C MET A 1 8.67 -73.30 -48.55
N GLN A 2 8.86 -72.62 -49.69
CA GLN A 2 7.98 -71.62 -50.38
C GLN A 2 6.46 -71.66 -50.07
N ARG A 3 5.66 -70.56 -50.16
CA ARG A 3 5.82 -69.08 -50.25
C ARG A 3 4.39 -68.46 -50.08
N GLN A 4 4.19 -67.22 -49.58
CA GLN A 4 3.86 -65.97 -50.34
C GLN A 4 2.79 -66.09 -51.46
N LEU A 5 1.92 -65.10 -51.80
CA LEU A 5 1.65 -63.69 -51.41
C LEU A 5 0.20 -63.33 -51.89
N ASP A 6 -0.46 -62.17 -51.76
CA ASP A 6 -0.36 -60.83 -51.09
C ASP A 6 -1.87 -60.42 -50.86
N ARG A 7 -2.39 -60.07 -49.67
CA ARG A 7 -2.30 -58.79 -48.91
C ARG A 7 -3.36 -57.73 -49.30
N ARG A 8 -3.72 -56.92 -48.29
CA ARG A 8 -4.33 -55.57 -48.29
C ARG A 8 -5.86 -55.37 -48.36
N SER A 9 -6.36 -54.88 -47.22
CA SER A 9 -7.39 -53.83 -47.03
C SER A 9 -8.81 -54.06 -47.60
N GLY A 10 -9.68 -54.63 -46.74
CA GLY A 10 -11.14 -54.47 -46.85
C GLY A 10 -11.65 -53.12 -46.30
N ASN A 11 -12.90 -52.79 -46.61
CA ASN A 11 -13.54 -51.49 -46.34
C ASN A 11 -14.51 -51.54 -45.13
N LEU A 12 -15.07 -50.40 -44.72
CA LEU A 12 -16.06 -50.27 -43.64
C LEU A 12 -17.28 -51.19 -43.82
N ILE A 13 -17.77 -51.76 -42.71
CA ILE A 13 -19.17 -52.21 -42.57
C ILE A 13 -19.73 -51.71 -41.23
N TYR A 14 -21.02 -51.35 -41.25
CA TYR A 14 -21.80 -50.65 -40.23
C TYR A 14 -22.65 -51.66 -39.43
N ALA A 15 -22.90 -51.45 -38.13
CA ALA A 15 -23.73 -52.35 -37.31
C ALA A 15 -24.52 -51.64 -36.17
N PRO A 16 -25.79 -51.26 -36.42
CA PRO A 16 -26.79 -50.92 -35.39
C PRO A 16 -27.86 -52.05 -35.26
N PRO A 17 -28.89 -51.97 -34.37
CA PRO A 17 -29.16 -50.95 -33.34
C PRO A 17 -29.34 -51.52 -31.89
N SER A 18 -29.53 -50.60 -30.94
CA SER A 18 -29.98 -50.78 -29.54
C SER A 18 -31.44 -51.31 -29.44
N PRO A 19 -32.08 -51.58 -28.25
CA PRO A 19 -32.22 -50.65 -27.10
C PRO A 19 -32.38 -51.29 -25.69
N ARG A 20 -32.93 -50.50 -24.74
CA ARG A 20 -33.32 -50.79 -23.33
C ARG A 20 -32.17 -50.74 -22.32
N TYR A 21 -32.21 -50.01 -21.20
CA TYR A 21 -33.16 -49.02 -20.64
C TYR A 21 -32.39 -48.22 -19.54
N ALA A 22 -32.72 -46.98 -19.13
CA ALA A 22 -33.70 -45.99 -19.60
C ALA A 22 -33.25 -44.55 -19.20
N GLU A 23 -34.07 -43.55 -19.54
CA GLU A 23 -33.94 -42.12 -19.21
C GLU A 23 -34.69 -41.75 -17.89
N PRO A 24 -34.56 -40.54 -17.26
CA PRO A 24 -34.55 -39.23 -17.94
C PRO A 24 -33.61 -38.11 -17.41
N MET A 25 -33.13 -37.34 -18.38
CA MET A 25 -33.11 -35.86 -18.44
C MET A 25 -33.19 -35.04 -17.14
N ARG A 26 -32.12 -34.28 -16.87
CA ARG A 26 -32.27 -32.88 -16.42
C ARG A 26 -31.29 -31.93 -17.10
N ILE A 27 -31.65 -31.51 -18.31
CA ILE A 27 -31.07 -30.31 -18.92
C ILE A 27 -31.48 -29.12 -18.04
N VAL A 28 -30.51 -28.31 -17.61
CA VAL A 28 -30.74 -26.97 -17.07
C VAL A 28 -29.94 -26.00 -17.94
N LEU A 29 -30.59 -24.94 -18.39
CA LEU A 29 -30.07 -24.05 -19.42
C LEU A 29 -29.02 -23.06 -18.92
N LEU A 30 -28.22 -22.60 -19.89
CA LEU A 30 -27.47 -21.36 -19.90
C LEU A 30 -28.12 -20.23 -19.09
N THR A 31 -27.42 -19.78 -18.05
CA THR A 31 -27.39 -18.38 -17.62
C THR A 31 -25.94 -17.95 -17.40
N ALA A 32 -25.20 -17.79 -18.50
CA ALA A 32 -23.98 -17.00 -18.51
C ALA A 32 -24.37 -15.54 -18.24
N ALA A 33 -24.46 -15.17 -16.95
CA ALA A 33 -24.82 -13.84 -16.52
C ALA A 33 -23.72 -12.87 -16.95
N LEU A 34 -23.89 -12.26 -18.12
CA LEU A 34 -23.12 -11.12 -18.57
C LEU A 34 -23.41 -9.95 -17.62
N VAL A 35 -22.66 -9.91 -16.52
CA VAL A 35 -22.55 -8.71 -15.69
C VAL A 35 -21.80 -7.69 -16.53
N ALA A 36 -22.55 -6.98 -17.36
CA ALA A 36 -22.17 -5.72 -17.97
C ALA A 36 -22.08 -4.68 -16.85
N GLY A 37 -21.12 -4.86 -15.95
CA GLY A 37 -20.71 -3.84 -15.02
C GLY A 37 -20.33 -2.63 -15.86
N LEU A 38 -21.02 -1.52 -15.65
CA LEU A 38 -20.60 -0.26 -16.24
C LEU A 38 -19.20 0.01 -15.70
N VAL A 39 -18.19 -0.21 -16.56
CA VAL A 39 -16.87 0.37 -16.37
C VAL A 39 -17.06 1.86 -16.61
N CYS A 40 -17.62 2.55 -15.61
CA CYS A 40 -17.52 3.98 -15.47
C CYS A 40 -16.02 4.28 -15.57
N HIS A 41 -15.61 4.98 -16.63
CA HIS A 41 -14.22 5.36 -16.86
C HIS A 41 -13.82 6.48 -15.89
N ALA A 42 -13.90 6.20 -14.59
CA ALA A 42 -13.17 6.92 -13.57
C ALA A 42 -11.69 6.80 -13.94
N ALA A 43 -11.04 7.94 -14.16
CA ALA A 43 -9.67 7.99 -14.67
C ALA A 43 -8.76 7.06 -13.86
N GLU A 44 -7.85 6.34 -14.53
CA GLU A 44 -6.88 5.45 -13.88
C GLU A 44 -5.98 6.27 -12.94
N ARG A 45 -6.37 6.25 -11.67
CA ARG A 45 -5.73 6.95 -10.57
C ARG A 45 -4.96 5.92 -9.75
N ALA A 46 -3.76 6.28 -9.34
CA ALA A 46 -2.94 5.47 -8.42
C ALA A 46 -3.53 5.52 -7.01
N TRP A 47 -4.66 4.83 -6.82
CA TRP A 47 -5.35 4.66 -5.55
C TRP A 47 -4.43 3.97 -4.53
N GLN A 48 -4.38 4.53 -3.34
CA GLN A 48 -3.56 4.12 -2.21
C GLN A 48 -4.44 4.08 -0.96
N THR A 49 -4.04 3.25 -0.01
CA THR A 49 -4.63 3.24 1.33
C THR A 49 -3.78 4.05 2.30
N GLY A 50 -4.43 4.59 3.33
CA GLY A 50 -3.79 5.26 4.45
C GLY A 50 -4.76 5.33 5.62
N THR A 51 -4.42 6.15 6.61
CA THR A 51 -5.25 6.37 7.81
C THR A 51 -5.54 7.85 7.97
N TRP A 52 -6.76 8.20 8.37
CA TRP A 52 -7.07 9.56 8.81
C TRP A 52 -6.29 9.91 10.08
N GLY A 53 -5.54 11.01 10.03
CA GLY A 53 -4.85 11.58 11.18
C GLY A 53 -5.75 12.56 11.93
N ASP A 54 -5.19 13.72 12.27
CA ASP A 54 -5.93 14.84 12.84
C ASP A 54 -6.99 15.40 11.85
N VAL A 55 -8.14 15.80 12.39
CA VAL A 55 -9.29 16.34 11.66
C VAL A 55 -9.84 17.53 12.44
N SER A 56 -9.75 18.73 11.88
CA SER A 56 -10.19 19.95 12.56
C SER A 56 -11.02 20.86 11.64
N THR A 57 -12.22 21.23 12.10
CA THR A 57 -13.14 22.11 11.37
C THR A 57 -13.20 23.47 12.04
N ARG A 58 -12.88 24.54 11.30
CA ARG A 58 -12.88 25.91 11.81
C ARG A 58 -13.73 26.82 10.94
N ARG A 59 -14.64 27.57 11.57
CA ARG A 59 -15.36 28.67 10.92
C ARG A 59 -14.43 29.83 10.62
N GLN A 60 -14.47 30.29 9.38
CA GLN A 60 -13.71 31.45 8.90
C GLN A 60 -14.62 32.31 8.02
N MET A 61 -14.50 33.64 8.14
CA MET A 61 -15.12 34.57 7.19
C MET A 61 -14.24 34.65 5.94
N ILE A 62 -14.83 34.45 4.78
CA ILE A 62 -14.14 34.40 3.48
C ILE A 62 -14.91 35.25 2.46
N ASP A 63 -14.17 35.99 1.64
CA ASP A 63 -14.72 36.91 0.65
C ASP A 63 -14.97 36.18 -0.69
N PHE A 64 -16.24 35.99 -1.04
CA PHE A 64 -16.65 35.37 -2.30
C PHE A 64 -17.14 36.46 -3.27
N GLY A 65 -16.63 36.46 -4.51
CA GLY A 65 -17.18 37.32 -5.58
C GLY A 65 -16.21 37.64 -6.71
N PRO A 66 -16.72 38.14 -7.85
CA PRO A 66 -15.91 38.60 -8.99
C PRO A 66 -15.17 39.90 -8.66
N GLY A 67 -14.10 39.77 -7.87
CA GLY A 67 -13.30 40.89 -7.36
C GLY A 67 -12.29 40.49 -6.26
N SER A 68 -12.41 39.31 -5.65
CA SER A 68 -11.52 38.86 -4.56
C SER A 68 -10.10 38.43 -5.00
N SER A 69 -9.72 38.71 -6.24
CA SER A 69 -8.37 38.48 -6.76
C SER A 69 -7.40 39.58 -6.31
N THR A 70 -6.30 39.22 -5.64
CA THR A 70 -5.24 40.14 -5.17
C THR A 70 -4.53 40.95 -6.27
N PHE A 71 -4.84 40.71 -7.55
CA PHE A 71 -4.23 41.35 -8.70
C PHE A 71 -5.27 42.15 -9.50
N GLY A 72 -5.40 43.44 -9.20
CA GLY A 72 -6.27 44.39 -9.90
C GLY A 72 -6.71 45.56 -9.01
N PRO A 73 -7.08 46.72 -9.58
CA PRO A 73 -7.65 47.81 -8.81
C PRO A 73 -9.05 47.43 -8.29
N PRO A 74 -9.40 47.77 -7.03
CA PRO A 74 -10.67 47.37 -6.44
C PRO A 74 -11.85 48.03 -7.17
N ARG A 75 -12.84 47.21 -7.56
CA ARG A 75 -14.12 47.69 -8.13
C ARG A 75 -15.16 47.76 -7.01
N PRO A 76 -15.80 48.91 -6.75
CA PRO A 76 -16.85 49.00 -5.73
C PRO A 76 -18.12 48.27 -6.20
N GLY A 77 -18.33 47.05 -5.70
CA GLY A 77 -19.48 46.23 -6.08
C GLY A 77 -19.58 44.91 -5.31
N VAL A 78 -20.29 44.94 -4.18
CA VAL A 78 -20.75 43.78 -3.38
C VAL A 78 -19.65 42.74 -3.03
N GLU A 79 -18.86 43.06 -2.00
CA GLU A 79 -18.09 42.03 -1.28
C GLU A 79 -19.05 41.08 -0.53
N MET A 80 -19.34 39.90 -1.08
CA MET A 80 -20.10 38.87 -0.35
C MET A 80 -19.17 38.13 0.63
N ARG A 81 -18.96 38.75 1.79
CA ARG A 81 -18.28 38.13 2.93
C ARG A 81 -19.20 37.07 3.52
N ALA A 82 -18.84 35.80 3.35
CA ALA A 82 -19.62 34.67 3.85
C ALA A 82 -18.89 33.93 4.96
N LEU A 83 -19.64 33.29 5.85
CA LEU A 83 -19.07 32.28 6.74
C LEU A 83 -18.86 30.98 5.94
N ALA A 84 -17.66 30.44 6.03
CA ALA A 84 -17.29 29.13 5.50
C ALA A 84 -16.79 28.24 6.64
N ASP A 85 -17.15 26.96 6.61
CA ASP A 85 -16.51 25.94 7.42
C ASP A 85 -15.26 25.46 6.65
N VAL A 86 -14.08 25.68 7.25
CA VAL A 86 -12.78 25.27 6.73
C VAL A 86 -12.34 24.02 7.47
N SER A 87 -12.51 22.87 6.83
CA SER A 87 -12.04 21.58 7.36
C SER A 87 -10.60 21.33 6.93
N VAL A 88 -9.74 21.05 7.90
CA VAL A 88 -8.37 20.56 7.68
C VAL A 88 -8.35 19.08 8.04
N TYR A 89 -7.98 18.26 7.04
CA TYR A 89 -7.91 16.81 7.16
C TYR A 89 -6.48 16.35 6.95
N VAL A 90 -5.98 15.46 7.81
CA VAL A 90 -4.67 14.81 7.63
C VAL A 90 -4.87 13.36 7.16
N ILE A 91 -4.11 12.95 6.13
CA ILE A 91 -3.88 11.52 5.85
C ILE A 91 -2.44 11.18 6.23
N GLU A 92 -2.28 10.10 6.98
CA GLU A 92 -0.98 9.54 7.32
C GLU A 92 -0.78 8.18 6.64
N THR A 93 0.43 7.98 6.15
CA THR A 93 0.98 6.67 5.74
C THR A 93 2.31 6.45 6.46
N ASP A 94 3.01 5.34 6.17
CA ASP A 94 4.33 5.07 6.73
C ASP A 94 5.38 6.11 6.33
N THR A 95 5.25 6.67 5.11
CA THR A 95 6.26 7.54 4.47
C THR A 95 5.78 8.98 4.22
N LEU A 96 4.48 9.27 4.38
CA LEU A 96 3.90 10.59 4.10
C LEU A 96 2.95 11.04 5.22
N ARG A 97 2.87 12.36 5.40
CA ARG A 97 1.78 13.06 6.08
C ARG A 97 1.26 14.14 5.14
N ILE A 98 0.01 13.99 4.69
CA ILE A 98 -0.63 14.87 3.71
C ILE A 98 -1.71 15.68 4.43
N GLU A 99 -1.47 16.97 4.56
CA GLU A 99 -2.40 17.93 5.17
C GLU A 99 -3.20 18.60 4.04
N MET A 100 -4.52 18.40 4.10
CA MET A 100 -5.48 18.81 3.09
C MET A 100 -6.44 19.83 3.68
N ARG A 101 -6.99 20.69 2.83
CA ARG A 101 -8.02 21.65 3.21
C ARG A 101 -9.22 21.51 2.28
N ASP A 102 -10.39 21.43 2.89
CA ASP A 102 -11.67 21.77 2.27
C ASP A 102 -12.08 23.18 2.70
N THR A 103 -12.94 23.83 1.93
CA THR A 103 -13.44 25.19 2.23
C THR A 103 -14.85 25.30 1.70
N VAL A 104 -15.80 25.07 2.60
CA VAL A 104 -17.19 24.79 2.29
C VAL A 104 -18.05 25.94 2.81
N ALA A 105 -18.91 26.50 1.96
CA ALA A 105 -19.89 27.49 2.42
C ALA A 105 -20.82 26.86 3.46
N VAL A 106 -21.01 27.53 4.60
CA VAL A 106 -21.76 26.99 5.76
C VAL A 106 -23.11 26.41 5.33
N GLY A 107 -23.38 25.16 5.71
CA GLY A 107 -24.61 24.44 5.37
C GLY A 107 -24.50 23.43 4.22
N ARG A 108 -23.36 23.36 3.50
CA ARG A 108 -23.03 22.19 2.67
C ARG A 108 -22.32 21.12 3.50
N ARG A 109 -22.55 19.84 3.18
CA ARG A 109 -22.01 18.68 3.90
C ARG A 109 -20.50 18.54 3.63
N SER A 110 -19.69 18.77 4.64
CA SER A 110 -18.29 18.33 4.70
C SER A 110 -18.20 16.81 4.86
N ILE A 111 -17.03 16.22 4.56
CA ILE A 111 -16.80 14.80 4.81
C ILE A 111 -16.77 14.56 6.33
N ASP A 112 -17.56 13.60 6.79
CA ASP A 112 -17.64 13.17 8.19
C ASP A 112 -16.73 11.94 8.37
N VAL A 113 -15.62 12.11 9.09
CA VAL A 113 -14.54 11.10 9.20
C VAL A 113 -13.87 11.13 10.57
N SER A 114 -13.69 9.94 11.14
CA SER A 114 -13.01 9.74 12.43
C SER A 114 -11.50 9.62 12.26
N ALA A 115 -10.74 10.30 13.13
CA ALA A 115 -9.31 10.05 13.27
C ALA A 115 -9.05 8.56 13.58
N GLY A 116 -8.04 7.97 12.94
CA GLY A 116 -7.72 6.53 13.03
C GLY A 116 -8.50 5.62 12.07
N ALA A 117 -9.54 6.11 11.37
CA ALA A 117 -10.25 5.31 10.38
C ALA A 117 -9.43 5.13 9.08
N PRO A 118 -9.56 3.99 8.37
CA PRO A 118 -8.88 3.76 7.10
C PRO A 118 -9.45 4.66 6.00
N VAL A 119 -8.63 5.01 5.02
CA VAL A 119 -9.02 5.85 3.87
C VAL A 119 -8.41 5.35 2.57
N THR A 120 -9.21 5.37 1.50
CA THR A 120 -8.75 5.15 0.12
C THR A 120 -8.64 6.48 -0.60
N PHE A 121 -7.45 6.82 -1.07
CA PHE A 121 -7.15 8.13 -1.66
C PHE A 121 -6.25 8.03 -2.89
N ALA A 122 -6.28 9.03 -3.77
CA ALA A 122 -5.35 9.17 -4.88
C ALA A 122 -4.81 10.60 -4.96
N LEU A 123 -3.48 10.74 -5.01
CA LEU A 123 -2.80 12.02 -5.13
C LEU A 123 -2.58 12.39 -6.60
N GLU A 124 -3.12 13.54 -7.05
CA GLU A 124 -2.83 14.11 -8.37
C GLU A 124 -2.37 15.57 -8.22
N LYS A 125 -1.08 15.83 -8.50
CA LYS A 125 -0.46 17.16 -8.42
C LYS A 125 -0.68 17.78 -7.03
N ASN A 126 -1.57 18.77 -6.91
CA ASN A 126 -1.91 19.49 -5.68
C ASN A 126 -3.33 19.19 -5.17
N SER A 127 -3.93 18.07 -5.61
CA SER A 127 -5.24 17.60 -5.14
C SER A 127 -5.15 16.15 -4.68
N VAL A 128 -5.93 15.81 -3.66
CA VAL A 128 -6.20 14.43 -3.28
C VAL A 128 -7.67 14.15 -3.53
N TYR A 129 -7.91 13.02 -4.18
CA TYR A 129 -9.23 12.45 -4.37
C TYR A 129 -9.42 11.39 -3.28
N VAL A 130 -10.50 11.47 -2.52
CA VAL A 130 -10.82 10.56 -1.41
C VAL A 130 -12.14 9.88 -1.68
N ARG A 131 -12.23 8.57 -1.44
CA ARG A 131 -13.51 7.86 -1.43
C ARG A 131 -14.01 7.71 0.01
N ASP A 132 -15.26 8.09 0.24
CA ASP A 132 -15.96 7.81 1.51
C ASP A 132 -16.58 6.39 1.53
N GLU A 133 -17.22 6.03 2.64
CA GLU A 133 -17.87 4.72 2.82
C GLU A 133 -19.04 4.47 1.86
N ALA A 134 -19.64 5.55 1.30
CA ALA A 134 -20.68 5.47 0.27
C ALA A 134 -20.09 5.39 -1.15
N GLY A 135 -18.75 5.38 -1.29
CA GLY A 135 -18.04 5.36 -2.56
C GLY A 135 -17.99 6.69 -3.30
N VAL A 136 -18.38 7.80 -2.66
CA VAL A 136 -18.40 9.13 -3.28
C VAL A 136 -16.98 9.70 -3.32
N GLU A 137 -16.56 10.21 -4.49
CA GLU A 137 -15.25 10.83 -4.67
C GLU A 137 -15.25 12.32 -4.30
N HIS A 138 -14.63 12.64 -3.17
CA HIS A 138 -14.42 14.01 -2.69
C HIS A 138 -13.04 14.52 -3.13
N LYS A 139 -12.98 15.72 -3.73
CA LYS A 139 -11.73 16.34 -4.18
C LYS A 139 -11.24 17.40 -3.20
N LEU A 140 -10.23 17.06 -2.41
CA LEU A 140 -9.59 17.95 -1.45
C LEU A 140 -8.34 18.63 -2.03
N ARG A 141 -8.03 19.85 -1.56
CA ARG A 141 -6.81 20.57 -1.94
C ARG A 141 -5.67 20.23 -0.97
N VAL A 142 -4.53 19.79 -1.51
CA VAL A 142 -3.30 19.64 -0.70
C VAL A 142 -2.85 21.02 -0.25
N THR A 143 -2.70 21.21 1.06
CA THR A 143 -2.15 22.43 1.65
C THR A 143 -0.68 22.23 2.01
N LYS A 144 -0.31 21.03 2.50
CA LYS A 144 1.07 20.67 2.82
C LYS A 144 1.28 19.17 2.64
N LYS A 145 2.33 18.78 1.91
CA LYS A 145 2.80 17.38 1.81
C LYS A 145 4.13 17.28 2.54
N THR A 146 4.13 16.61 3.68
CA THR A 146 5.35 16.31 4.43
C THR A 146 5.77 14.89 4.09
N VAL A 147 6.99 14.70 3.57
CA VAL A 147 7.59 13.37 3.58
C VAL A 147 7.95 13.07 5.03
N LYS A 148 7.44 11.96 5.58
CA LYS A 148 7.95 11.44 6.84
C LYS A 148 9.34 10.88 6.53
N THR A 149 10.38 11.70 6.73
CA THR A 149 11.70 11.15 7.02
C THR A 149 11.49 10.17 8.17
N PRO A 150 11.80 8.87 8.01
CA PRO A 150 11.65 7.94 9.12
C PRO A 150 12.49 8.48 10.27
N ALA A 151 11.87 8.65 11.45
CA ALA A 151 12.55 9.22 12.61
C ALA A 151 13.87 8.48 12.79
N ARG A 152 14.99 9.20 12.67
CA ARG A 152 16.31 8.57 12.73
C ARG A 152 16.40 7.91 14.09
N ALA A 153 16.54 6.59 14.10
CA ALA A 153 16.73 5.85 15.32
C ALA A 153 17.91 6.46 16.09
N GLU A 154 17.75 6.64 17.40
CA GLU A 154 18.88 7.01 18.26
C GLU A 154 20.04 6.04 17.99
N PRO A 155 21.29 6.52 17.90
CA PRO A 155 22.40 5.68 17.48
C PRO A 155 22.59 4.52 18.46
N TYR A 156 22.82 3.31 17.94
CA TYR A 156 22.99 2.13 18.78
C TYR A 156 24.29 2.26 19.59
N ALA A 157 24.15 2.28 20.91
CA ALA A 157 25.26 2.62 21.81
C ALA A 157 26.24 1.45 22.04
N ALA A 158 25.77 0.21 21.94
CA ALA A 158 26.58 -0.99 22.16
C ALA A 158 27.28 -1.44 20.86
N LEU A 159 28.19 -0.63 20.34
CA LEU A 159 29.03 -1.04 19.22
C LEU A 159 30.15 -1.98 19.71
N GLY A 160 30.34 -3.11 19.02
CA GLY A 160 31.33 -4.12 19.38
C GLY A 160 30.79 -5.55 19.27
N GLY A 161 31.59 -6.50 19.76
CA GLY A 161 31.20 -7.91 19.90
C GLY A 161 30.69 -8.22 21.30
N GLY A 162 30.15 -9.43 21.47
CA GLY A 162 29.54 -9.89 22.73
C GLY A 162 28.02 -9.97 22.71
N HIS A 163 27.40 -9.63 21.57
CA HIS A 163 25.98 -9.87 21.34
C HIS A 163 25.74 -11.34 20.97
N LEU A 164 24.53 -11.82 21.27
CA LEU A 164 24.03 -13.13 20.90
C LEU A 164 22.75 -12.96 20.08
N LEU A 165 22.70 -13.62 18.93
CA LEU A 165 21.50 -13.63 18.11
C LEU A 165 20.36 -14.31 18.88
N ARG A 166 19.22 -13.63 19.03
CA ARG A 166 18.06 -14.16 19.74
C ARG A 166 17.04 -14.79 18.80
N GLU A 167 16.78 -14.15 17.66
CA GLU A 167 15.77 -14.56 16.68
C GLU A 167 16.14 -14.03 15.29
N VAL A 168 15.95 -14.86 14.25
CA VAL A 168 15.77 -14.42 12.87
C VAL A 168 14.30 -14.61 12.51
N SER A 169 13.65 -13.60 11.94
CA SER A 169 12.27 -13.73 11.49
C SER A 169 11.96 -13.05 10.16
N ARG A 170 10.95 -13.59 9.47
CA ARG A 170 10.58 -13.29 8.08
C ARG A 170 11.76 -13.44 7.13
N ASP A 171 12.24 -14.68 7.00
CA ASP A 171 13.10 -15.11 5.90
C ASP A 171 14.39 -14.27 5.79
N GLY A 172 15.06 -14.06 6.94
CA GLY A 172 16.28 -13.25 7.05
C GLY A 172 16.07 -11.74 7.19
N ARG A 173 14.85 -11.22 6.99
CA ARG A 173 14.60 -9.75 7.00
C ARG A 173 14.79 -9.07 8.35
N TYR A 174 14.46 -9.74 9.46
CA TYR A 174 14.60 -9.16 10.78
C TYR A 174 15.47 -10.02 11.69
N ILE A 175 16.40 -9.38 12.38
CA ILE A 175 17.20 -9.98 13.47
C ILE A 175 16.81 -9.30 14.78
N VAL A 176 16.76 -10.09 15.85
CA VAL A 176 16.65 -9.63 17.23
C VAL A 176 17.89 -10.12 18.00
N LEU A 177 18.48 -9.26 18.83
CA LEU A 177 19.62 -9.61 19.71
C LEU A 177 19.16 -9.85 21.16
N GLU A 178 20.08 -10.24 22.03
CA GLU A 178 19.82 -10.58 23.43
C GLU A 178 19.21 -9.42 24.23
N ASP A 179 19.67 -8.19 24.00
CA ASP A 179 19.16 -6.94 24.56
C ASP A 179 17.71 -6.60 24.13
N GLY A 180 17.19 -7.31 23.13
CA GLY A 180 15.87 -7.05 22.53
C GLY A 180 15.88 -5.91 21.51
N SER A 181 17.05 -5.43 21.09
CA SER A 181 17.19 -4.61 19.89
C SER A 181 16.69 -5.36 18.66
N ARG A 182 16.04 -4.64 17.75
CA ARG A 182 15.58 -5.18 16.47
C ARG A 182 16.30 -4.49 15.33
N TRP A 183 16.61 -5.28 14.32
CA TRP A 183 17.37 -4.89 13.15
C TRP A 183 16.60 -5.28 11.90
N GLU A 184 16.41 -4.34 10.98
CA GLU A 184 15.96 -4.67 9.62
C GLU A 184 17.21 -4.88 8.76
N VAL A 185 17.35 -6.08 8.20
CA VAL A 185 18.47 -6.48 7.34
C VAL A 185 18.24 -5.94 5.92
N HIS A 186 19.31 -5.58 5.23
CA HIS A 186 19.24 -5.09 3.85
C HIS A 186 18.78 -6.21 2.88
N PRO A 187 17.88 -5.94 1.90
CA PRO A 187 17.27 -6.99 1.07
C PRO A 187 18.22 -7.94 0.32
N ARG A 188 19.43 -7.48 -0.02
CA ARG A 188 20.44 -8.34 -0.66
C ARG A 188 21.04 -9.40 0.29
N ASP A 189 21.00 -9.14 1.60
CA ASP A 189 21.66 -9.94 2.65
C ASP A 189 20.67 -10.89 3.34
N TRP A 190 19.38 -10.91 2.97
CA TRP A 190 18.36 -11.80 3.58
C TRP A 190 18.67 -13.29 3.38
N TYR A 191 19.25 -13.66 2.23
CA TYR A 191 19.53 -15.06 1.88
C TYR A 191 20.62 -15.71 2.74
N GLN A 192 21.55 -14.92 3.30
CA GLN A 192 22.57 -15.40 4.24
C GLN A 192 22.05 -15.39 5.69
N THR A 193 21.30 -14.35 6.09
CA THR A 193 20.81 -14.24 7.47
C THR A 193 19.70 -15.23 7.81
N VAL A 194 18.95 -15.76 6.83
CA VAL A 194 17.93 -16.80 7.07
C VAL A 194 18.51 -18.10 7.66
N SER A 195 19.81 -18.37 7.43
CA SER A 195 20.55 -19.51 7.98
C SER A 195 21.27 -19.23 9.30
N TRP A 196 21.14 -18.03 9.88
CA TRP A 196 21.81 -17.70 11.15
C TRP A 196 21.08 -18.30 12.35
N GLU A 197 21.77 -19.17 13.10
CA GLU A 197 21.20 -19.87 14.24
C GLU A 197 21.04 -18.96 15.48
N PRO A 198 19.97 -19.14 16.29
CA PRO A 198 19.88 -18.55 17.62
C PRO A 198 21.07 -18.93 18.52
N SER A 199 21.51 -17.99 19.34
CA SER A 199 22.75 -18.01 20.14
C SER A 199 24.06 -17.89 19.34
N ALA A 200 24.02 -17.61 18.04
CA ALA A 200 25.23 -17.22 17.30
C ALA A 200 25.86 -15.94 17.87
N ASN A 201 27.20 -15.87 17.91
CA ASN A 201 27.90 -14.68 18.38
C ASN A 201 27.86 -13.59 17.31
N VAL A 202 27.50 -12.37 17.72
CA VAL A 202 27.34 -11.23 16.81
C VAL A 202 28.23 -10.06 17.24
N THR A 203 28.81 -9.40 16.24
CA THR A 203 29.49 -8.10 16.37
C THR A 203 28.71 -7.05 15.59
N VAL A 204 28.30 -5.97 16.26
CA VAL A 204 27.61 -4.82 15.64
C VAL A 204 28.63 -3.72 15.36
N ARG A 205 28.76 -3.30 14.10
CA ARG A 205 29.63 -2.18 13.67
C ARG A 205 28.86 -1.15 12.86
N THR A 206 29.33 0.10 12.87
CA THR A 206 28.82 1.13 11.96
C THR A 206 29.28 0.86 10.53
N ALA A 207 28.38 1.01 9.57
CA ALA A 207 28.64 0.83 8.14
C ALA A 207 28.25 2.09 7.35
N ARG A 208 28.43 2.04 6.03
CA ARG A 208 27.95 3.06 5.09
C ARG A 208 27.06 2.41 4.03
N GLY A 209 25.95 1.83 4.47
CA GLY A 209 24.89 1.37 3.57
C GLY A 209 24.00 2.53 3.11
N ASP A 210 23.42 2.39 1.92
CA ASP A 210 22.36 3.27 1.44
C ASP A 210 21.08 3.11 2.28
N GLY A 211 20.07 3.98 2.08
CA GLY A 211 18.72 3.79 2.64
C GLY A 211 18.58 3.87 4.17
N GLY A 212 19.66 4.20 4.90
CA GLY A 212 19.71 4.18 6.36
C GLY A 212 20.10 2.82 6.96
N PHE A 213 20.70 1.93 6.16
CA PHE A 213 21.37 0.72 6.65
C PHE A 213 22.78 1.11 7.18
N ASP A 214 22.78 1.97 8.21
CA ASP A 214 23.96 2.62 8.82
C ASP A 214 24.84 1.65 9.65
N TYR A 215 24.48 0.36 9.72
CA TYR A 215 25.14 -0.66 10.55
C TYR A 215 25.37 -1.95 9.78
N GLU A 216 26.22 -2.81 10.33
CA GLU A 216 26.44 -4.17 9.89
C GLU A 216 26.50 -5.09 11.11
N LEU A 217 25.74 -6.18 11.10
CA LEU A 217 25.87 -7.28 12.04
C LEU A 217 26.81 -8.30 11.39
N VAL A 218 27.81 -8.75 12.13
CA VAL A 218 28.73 -9.81 11.70
C VAL A 218 28.53 -11.01 12.60
N ASN A 219 28.05 -12.12 12.03
CA ASN A 219 27.98 -13.41 12.71
C ASN A 219 29.40 -14.00 12.77
N THR A 220 30.03 -13.92 13.94
CA THR A 220 31.41 -14.38 14.12
C THR A 220 31.52 -15.90 14.27
N THR A 221 30.40 -16.63 14.20
CA THR A 221 30.39 -18.10 14.11
C THR A 221 30.52 -18.59 12.65
N SER A 222 29.98 -17.83 11.67
CA SER A 222 30.04 -18.17 10.24
C SER A 222 30.94 -17.26 9.39
N ASP A 223 31.47 -16.17 9.97
CA ASP A 223 32.21 -15.08 9.28
C ASP A 223 31.38 -14.33 8.21
N GLU A 224 30.07 -14.23 8.44
CA GLU A 224 29.13 -13.58 7.54
C GLU A 224 28.72 -12.18 8.06
N GLY A 225 28.85 -11.16 7.21
CA GLY A 225 28.43 -9.77 7.50
C GLY A 225 27.17 -9.37 6.73
N ALA A 226 26.19 -8.79 7.40
CA ALA A 226 24.93 -8.34 6.82
C ALA A 226 24.64 -6.87 7.18
N LEU A 227 24.35 -6.02 6.19
CA LEU A 227 23.96 -4.63 6.44
C LEU A 227 22.60 -4.57 7.12
N ALA A 228 22.46 -3.66 8.09
CA ALA A 228 21.23 -3.51 8.84
C ALA A 228 20.94 -2.07 9.23
N LYS A 229 19.65 -1.85 9.52
CA LYS A 229 19.09 -0.62 10.03
C LYS A 229 18.54 -0.87 11.43
N TYR A 230 19.02 -0.09 12.39
CA TYR A 230 18.55 -0.18 13.77
C TYR A 230 17.08 0.26 13.89
N ALA A 231 16.26 -0.57 14.54
CA ALA A 231 14.86 -0.32 14.84
C ALA A 231 14.66 -0.42 16.36
N PRO A 232 14.79 0.69 17.12
CA PRO A 232 14.68 0.68 18.57
C PRO A 232 13.31 0.20 19.02
N LYS A 233 13.30 -0.49 20.16
CA LYS A 233 12.08 -0.88 20.86
C LYS A 233 11.30 0.37 21.26
N LYS A 234 9.99 0.37 20.94
CA LYS A 234 9.01 1.33 21.47
C LYS A 234 8.48 0.86 22.83
#